data_AF-A0A7C0YG85-F1
#
_entry.id   AF-A0A7C0YG85-F1
#
_cell.length_a   1.000
_cell.length_b   1.000
_cell.length_c   1.000
_cell.angle_alpha   90.00
_cell.angle_beta   90.00
_cell.angle_gamma   90.00
#
_symmetry.space_group_name_H-M   'P 1'
#
loop_
_entity.id
_entity.type
_entity.pdbx_description
1 polymer ?
#
loop_
_entity_poly.entity_id
_entity_poly.type
_entity_poly.pdbx_seq_one_letter_code
_entity_poly.pdbx_strand_id
1 'polypeptide(L)'
;MKRLDHFEVLLDSGIRARLTGRRKRVIVETLVDSENTYVVLDCSSCPELLGGKLPRGALISLVTVLREFFEAMGMRMADVAVNDVQMTRVYAGVLNREQATMLRNTILHARLDSRGKK
;
A
#
# COMPACT_ATOMS: atom_id res chain seq x y z
N MET A 1 8.06 -13.38 -12.42
CA MET A 1 7.11 -12.38 -11.89
C MET A 1 6.82 -11.34 -12.97
N LYS A 2 5.59 -10.84 -13.04
CA LYS A 2 5.11 -9.82 -13.99
C LYS A 2 4.53 -8.64 -13.22
N ARG A 3 4.85 -7.41 -13.62
CA ARG A 3 4.25 -6.20 -13.05
C ARG A 3 2.90 -5.88 -13.69
N LEU A 4 1.89 -5.61 -12.87
CA LEU A 4 0.55 -5.19 -13.31
C LEU A 4 0.33 -3.69 -13.19
N ASP A 5 0.80 -3.08 -12.10
CA ASP A 5 0.62 -1.65 -11.84
C ASP A 5 1.76 -1.08 -10.98
N HIS A 6 1.94 0.23 -11.04
CA HIS A 6 2.91 1.01 -10.29
C HIS A 6 2.44 2.46 -10.17
N PHE A 7 2.19 2.94 -8.95
CA PHE A 7 1.68 4.30 -8.74
C PHE A 7 2.06 4.87 -7.38
N GLU A 8 1.97 6.20 -7.27
CA GLU A 8 2.27 6.95 -6.06
C GLU A 8 0.99 7.24 -5.25
N VAL A 9 1.10 7.08 -3.94
CA VAL A 9 0.08 7.45 -2.96
C VAL A 9 0.62 8.55 -2.06
N LEU A 10 0.01 9.74 -2.14
CA LEU A 10 0.37 10.88 -1.30
C LEU A 10 -0.31 10.76 0.06
N LEU A 11 0.47 10.72 1.14
CA LEU A 11 -0.04 10.55 2.50
C LEU A 11 -0.30 11.86 3.24
N ASP A 12 0.37 12.93 2.84
CA ASP A 12 0.18 14.26 3.43
C ASP A 12 0.08 15.31 2.33
N SER A 13 -1.14 15.78 2.09
CA SER A 13 -1.48 16.82 1.11
C SER A 13 -1.75 18.19 1.76
N GLY A 14 -1.60 18.28 3.09
CA GLY A 14 -1.88 19.48 3.88
C GLY A 14 -0.92 20.64 3.61
N ILE A 15 -1.37 21.86 3.92
CA ILE A 15 -0.62 23.11 3.72
C ILE A 15 0.76 23.07 4.40
N ARG A 16 0.87 22.43 5.57
CA ARG A 16 2.15 22.27 6.30
C ARG A 16 3.16 21.37 5.58
N ALA A 17 2.72 20.30 4.91
CA ALA A 17 3.59 19.42 4.12
C ALA A 17 4.11 20.13 2.86
N ARG A 18 3.29 21.00 2.25
CA ARG A 18 3.71 21.84 1.11
C ARG A 18 4.76 22.88 1.50
N LEU A 19 4.64 23.48 2.67
CA LEU A 19 5.57 24.51 3.17
C LEU A 19 6.94 23.94 3.59
N THR A 20 7.00 22.68 4.03
CA THR A 20 8.24 22.04 4.50
C THR A 20 8.97 21.25 3.42
N GLY A 21 8.42 21.18 2.20
CA GLY A 21 9.03 20.47 1.06
C GLY A 21 9.09 18.94 1.19
N ARG A 22 8.62 18.37 2.31
CA ARG A 22 8.65 16.93 2.58
C ARG A 22 7.29 16.30 2.29
N ARG A 23 6.99 16.09 1.02
CA ARG A 23 5.81 15.30 0.61
C ARG A 23 6.07 13.84 0.94
N LYS A 24 5.34 13.32 1.92
CA LYS A 24 5.33 11.89 2.25
C LYS A 24 4.54 11.14 1.21
N ARG A 25 5.19 10.18 0.56
CA ARG A 25 4.62 9.33 -0.48
C ARG A 25 4.96 7.86 -0.26
N VAL A 26 4.01 7.00 -0.59
CA VAL A 26 4.24 5.56 -0.69
C VAL A 26 4.12 5.18 -2.15
N ILE A 27 5.13 4.49 -2.66
CA ILE A 27 5.04 3.89 -3.99
C ILE A 27 4.43 2.50 -3.82
N VAL A 28 3.36 2.24 -4.55
CA VAL A 28 2.66 0.96 -4.57
C VAL A 28 2.96 0.27 -5.88
N GLU A 29 3.52 -0.93 -5.81
CA GLU A 29 3.77 -1.79 -6.97
C GLU A 29 3.03 -3.12 -6.80
N THR A 30 2.28 -3.51 -7.84
CA THR A 30 1.55 -4.77 -7.88
C THR A 30 2.23 -5.72 -8.87
N LEU A 31 2.73 -6.84 -8.37
CA LEU A 31 3.37 -7.89 -9.14
C LEU A 31 2.56 -9.19 -9.02
N VAL A 32 2.68 -10.07 -10.00
CA VAL A 32 2.08 -11.41 -9.97
C VAL A 32 3.06 -12.48 -10.45
N ASP A 33 2.88 -13.69 -9.95
CA ASP A 33 3.45 -14.91 -10.54
C ASP A 33 2.33 -15.88 -10.97
N SER A 34 2.60 -17.18 -11.03
CA SER A 34 1.62 -18.20 -11.41
C SER A 34 0.53 -18.44 -10.36
N GLU A 35 0.76 -18.09 -9.10
CA GLU A 35 -0.11 -18.46 -7.98
C GLU A 35 -0.45 -17.29 -7.05
N ASN A 36 0.38 -16.24 -7.02
CA ASN A 36 0.35 -15.19 -6.02
C ASN A 36 0.35 -13.79 -6.63
N THR A 37 -0.24 -12.87 -5.88
CA THR A 37 -0.14 -11.42 -6.08
C THR A 37 0.69 -10.81 -4.96
N TYR A 38 1.64 -9.97 -5.32
CA TYR A 38 2.54 -9.27 -4.43
C TYR A 38 2.21 -7.78 -4.51
N VAL A 39 1.96 -7.17 -3.35
CA VAL A 39 1.82 -5.72 -3.23
C VAL A 39 2.99 -5.19 -2.43
N VAL A 40 3.86 -4.46 -3.12
CA VAL A 40 5.05 -3.82 -2.56
C VAL A 40 4.71 -2.37 -2.23
N LEU A 41 4.93 -1.99 -0.98
CA LEU A 41 4.76 -0.66 -0.44
C LEU A 41 6.14 -0.09 -0.11
N ASP A 42 6.68 0.74 -1.00
CA ASP A 42 7.94 1.46 -0.77
C ASP A 42 7.65 2.79 -0.05
N CYS A 43 8.09 2.83 1.20
CA CYS A 43 7.96 3.92 2.15
C CYS A 43 9.28 4.68 2.33
N SER A 44 10.22 4.63 1.37
CA SER A 44 11.54 5.30 1.48
C SER A 44 11.46 6.81 1.76
N SER A 45 10.35 7.47 1.38
CA SER A 45 10.13 8.90 1.67
C SER A 45 9.56 9.18 3.06
N CYS A 46 9.11 8.14 3.76
CA CYS A 46 8.45 8.19 5.06
C CYS A 46 8.69 6.88 5.86
N PRO A 47 9.96 6.49 6.09
CA PRO A 47 10.31 5.23 6.74
C PRO A 47 9.76 5.11 8.16
N GLU A 48 9.47 6.24 8.81
CA GLU A 48 8.83 6.28 10.12
C GLU A 48 7.44 5.59 10.16
N LEU A 49 6.79 5.39 9.00
CA LEU A 49 5.54 4.65 8.90
C LEU A 49 5.71 3.14 9.11
N LEU A 50 6.92 2.64 8.95
CA LEU A 50 7.31 1.25 9.24
C LEU A 50 8.05 1.13 10.59
N GLY A 51 8.02 2.19 11.41
CA GLY A 51 8.78 2.26 12.66
C GLY A 51 8.55 1.06 13.58
N GLY A 52 9.61 0.27 13.78
CA GLY A 52 9.59 -0.97 14.58
C GLY A 52 9.04 -2.19 13.85
N LYS A 53 9.14 -2.24 12.51
CA LYS A 53 8.61 -3.31 11.62
C LYS A 53 7.09 -3.45 11.60
N LEU A 54 6.36 -2.50 12.18
CA LEU A 54 4.90 -2.48 12.20
C LEU A 54 4.38 -1.21 11.52
N PRO A 55 3.28 -1.31 10.74
CA PRO A 55 2.69 -0.17 10.07
C PRO A 55 2.08 0.80 11.08
N ARG A 56 2.25 2.10 10.84
CA ARG A 56 1.72 3.19 11.68
C ARG A 56 0.95 4.21 10.84
N GLY A 57 -0.01 4.89 11.47
CA GLY A 57 -0.72 6.02 10.86
C GLY A 57 -1.40 5.67 9.54
N ALA A 58 -1.19 6.48 8.50
CA ALA A 58 -1.80 6.30 7.18
C ALA A 58 -1.46 4.95 6.51
N LEU A 59 -0.34 4.32 6.87
CA LEU A 59 0.02 3.00 6.37
C LEU A 59 -0.89 1.90 6.91
N ILE A 60 -1.45 2.06 8.13
CA ILE A 60 -2.48 1.14 8.67
C ILE A 60 -3.72 1.20 7.78
N SER A 61 -4.18 2.41 7.43
CA SER A 61 -5.34 2.59 6.55
C SER A 61 -5.11 1.94 5.19
N LEU A 62 -3.92 2.12 4.61
CA LEU A 62 -3.55 1.48 3.34
C LEU A 62 -3.58 -0.05 3.44
N VAL A 63 -2.97 -0.60 4.50
CA VAL A 63 -2.93 -2.05 4.77
C VAL A 63 -4.34 -2.64 4.96
N THR A 64 -5.24 -1.91 5.61
CA THR A 64 -6.65 -2.30 5.76
C THR A 64 -7.36 -2.35 4.42
N VAL A 65 -7.21 -1.31 3.59
CA VAL A 65 -7.79 -1.26 2.24
C VAL A 65 -7.31 -2.43 1.38
N LEU A 66 -6.01 -2.75 1.44
CA LEU A 66 -5.47 -3.92 0.75
C LEU A 66 -6.15 -5.20 1.23
N ARG A 67 -6.21 -5.42 2.55
CA ARG A 67 -6.85 -6.62 3.11
C ARG A 67 -8.30 -6.76 2.62
N GLU A 68 -9.11 -5.72 2.77
CA GLU A 68 -10.52 -5.73 2.38
C GLU A 68 -10.70 -6.00 0.89
N PHE A 69 -9.87 -5.38 0.04
CA PHE A 69 -9.91 -5.63 -1.40
C PHE A 69 -9.62 -7.10 -1.73
N PHE A 70 -8.53 -7.66 -1.22
CA PHE A 70 -8.15 -9.03 -1.55
C PHE A 70 -9.12 -10.06 -0.95
N GLU A 71 -9.64 -9.82 0.25
CA GLU A 71 -10.69 -10.67 0.86
C GLU A 71 -11.97 -10.66 0.01
N ALA A 72 -12.39 -9.50 -0.50
CA ALA A 72 -13.55 -9.41 -1.40
C ALA A 72 -13.33 -10.16 -2.73
N MET A 73 -12.07 -10.33 -3.15
CA MET A 73 -11.68 -11.13 -4.32
C MET A 73 -11.50 -12.62 -4.00
N GLY A 74 -11.78 -13.06 -2.76
CA GLY A 74 -11.59 -14.44 -2.31
C GLY A 74 -10.13 -14.84 -2.12
N MET A 75 -9.21 -13.87 -2.07
CA MET A 75 -7.78 -14.08 -1.90
C MET A 75 -7.40 -13.93 -0.43
N ARG A 76 -6.60 -14.87 0.07
CA ARG A 76 -6.07 -14.82 1.46
C ARG A 76 -4.65 -14.31 1.48
N MET A 77 -4.29 -13.60 2.54
CA MET A 77 -2.90 -13.24 2.80
C MET A 77 -2.09 -14.52 3.01
N ALA A 78 -1.01 -14.66 2.25
CA ALA A 78 -0.08 -15.80 2.32
C ALA A 78 1.15 -15.45 3.15
N ASP A 79 1.66 -14.22 3.00
CA ASP A 79 2.87 -13.78 3.70
C ASP A 79 2.94 -12.24 3.80
N VAL A 80 3.75 -11.75 4.73
CA VAL A 80 4.11 -10.33 4.86
C VAL A 80 5.58 -10.23 5.22
N ALA A 81 6.36 -9.58 4.36
CA ALA A 81 7.74 -9.23 4.62
C ALA A 81 7.86 -7.72 4.87
N VAL A 82 8.61 -7.34 5.90
CA VAL A 82 8.86 -5.93 6.25
C VAL A 82 10.35 -5.72 6.49
N ASN A 83 10.91 -4.70 5.84
CA ASN A 83 12.22 -4.15 6.14
C ASN A 83 12.10 -2.66 6.53
N ASP A 84 13.21 -1.94 6.63
CA ASP A 84 13.25 -0.57 7.16
C ASP A 84 12.46 0.45 6.34
N VAL A 85 12.31 0.22 5.04
CA VAL A 85 11.69 1.18 4.10
C VAL A 85 10.61 0.56 3.23
N GLN A 86 10.45 -0.75 3.24
CA GLN A 86 9.54 -1.46 2.35
C GLN A 86 8.75 -2.52 3.10
N MET A 87 7.48 -2.65 2.73
CA MET A 87 6.62 -3.75 3.12
C MET A 87 6.12 -4.46 1.86
N THR A 88 6.23 -5.78 1.82
CA THR A 88 5.66 -6.61 0.75
C THR A 88 4.59 -7.50 1.36
N ARG A 89 3.38 -7.46 0.81
CA ARG A 89 2.28 -8.36 1.18
C ARG A 89 2.01 -9.32 0.05
N VAL A 90 1.92 -10.60 0.37
CA VAL A 90 1.66 -11.67 -0.59
C VAL A 90 0.25 -12.19 -0.36
N TYR A 91 -0.51 -12.31 -1.44
CA TYR A 91 -1.87 -12.82 -1.45
C TYR A 91 -1.95 -14.03 -2.38
N ALA A 92 -2.53 -15.13 -1.90
CA ALA A 92 -2.75 -16.33 -2.69
C ALA A 92 -3.89 -16.07 -3.68
N GLY A 93 -3.58 -16.13 -4.97
CA GLY A 93 -4.43 -15.71 -6.08
C GLY A 93 -3.73 -14.72 -7.00
N VAL A 94 -4.07 -14.75 -8.29
CA VAL A 94 -3.45 -13.92 -9.33
C VAL A 94 -4.45 -12.87 -9.80
N LEU A 95 -4.14 -11.60 -9.58
CA LEU A 95 -4.91 -10.51 -10.18
C LEU A 95 -4.67 -10.44 -11.69
N ASN A 96 -5.70 -10.01 -12.42
CA ASN A 96 -5.56 -9.53 -13.79
C ASN A 96 -5.34 -7.99 -13.82
N ARG A 97 -5.15 -7.43 -15.02
CA ARG A 97 -4.85 -6.00 -15.18
C ARG A 97 -6.01 -5.08 -14.81
N GLU A 98 -7.24 -5.51 -15.06
CA GLU A 98 -8.45 -4.76 -14.71
C GLU A 98 -8.61 -4.68 -13.19
N GLN A 99 -8.43 -5.81 -12.51
CA GLN A 99 -8.47 -5.89 -11.05
C GLN A 99 -7.33 -5.10 -10.40
N ALA A 100 -6.13 -5.10 -10.98
CA ALA A 100 -5.04 -4.23 -10.53
C ALA A 100 -5.39 -2.74 -10.67
N THR A 101 -6.09 -2.36 -11.74
CA THR A 101 -6.60 -1.00 -11.93
C THR A 101 -7.68 -0.65 -10.91
N MET A 102 -8.57 -1.60 -10.60
CA MET A 102 -9.56 -1.45 -9.53
C MET A 102 -8.88 -1.24 -8.17
N LEU A 103 -7.87 -2.05 -7.85
CA LEU A 103 -7.08 -1.91 -6.61
C LEU A 103 -6.47 -0.50 -6.51
N ARG A 104 -5.81 -0.03 -7.57
CA ARG A 104 -5.27 1.34 -7.63
C ARG A 104 -6.34 2.38 -7.34
N ASN A 105 -7.49 2.28 -8.01
CA ASN A 105 -8.58 3.22 -7.80
C ASN A 105 -9.08 3.16 -6.34
N THR A 106 -9.29 1.98 -5.78
CA THR A 106 -9.69 1.81 -4.39
C THR A 106 -8.71 2.47 -3.43
N ILE A 107 -7.40 2.26 -3.63
CA ILE A 107 -6.35 2.88 -2.80
C ILE A 107 -6.34 4.40 -2.92
N LEU A 108 -6.44 4.94 -4.14
CA LEU A 108 -6.40 6.38 -4.37
C LEU A 108 -7.66 7.10 -3.86
N HIS A 109 -8.80 6.42 -3.82
CA HIS A 109 -10.05 6.96 -3.28
C HIS A 109 -10.18 6.73 -1.76
N ALA A 110 -9.39 5.81 -1.19
CA ALA A 110 -9.34 5.65 0.25
C ALA A 110 -8.85 6.94 0.90
N ARG A 111 -9.63 7.49 1.83
CA ARG A 111 -9.17 8.57 2.69
C ARG A 111 -8.12 8.00 3.63
N LEU A 112 -6.85 8.08 3.22
CA LEU A 112 -5.70 7.70 4.04
C LEU A 112 -5.46 8.79 5.08
N ASP A 113 -6.42 8.97 5.98
CA ASP A 113 -6.34 9.97 7.04
C ASP A 113 -5.25 9.55 8.04
N SER A 114 -4.28 10.42 8.25
CA SER A 114 -3.27 10.29 9.30
C SER A 114 -3.82 10.60 10.70
N ARG A 115 -5.13 10.90 10.82
CA ARG A 115 -5.80 11.15 12.08
C ARG A 115 -6.36 9.85 12.65
N GLY A 116 -5.59 9.24 13.56
CA GLY A 116 -6.18 8.39 14.59
C GLY A 116 -7.37 9.13 15.19
N LYS A 117 -8.54 8.47 15.23
CA LYS A 117 -9.68 8.96 16.00
C LYS A 117 -9.17 9.25 17.42
N LYS A 118 -9.33 10.50 17.84
CA LYS A 118 -9.30 10.87 19.26
C LYS A 118 -10.43 10.17 19.98
#